data_AF-A0A556VUA9-F1
#
_entry.id   AF-A0A556VUA9-F1
#
_cell.length_a   1.000
_cell.length_b   1.000
_cell.length_c   1.000
_cell.angle_alpha   90.00
_cell.angle_beta   90.00
_cell.angle_gamma   90.00
#
_symmetry.space_group_name_H-M   'P 1'
#
loop_
_entity.id
_entity.type
_entity.pdbx_description
1 polymer ?
#
loop_
_entity_poly.entity_id
_entity_poly.type
_entity_poly.pdbx_seq_one_letter_code
_entity_poly.pdbx_strand_id
1 'polypeptide(L)'
;MEIFYAAVAIFSLTCVLLFYRFPYFLHDCMFIVKMLRVRSKRMKFRKRVPFYTVLDCFLDAVQRHPHKPFIVFEDDVYTYQQVERWSNKVAHALQKHTHLREGDTAALLVGNEPYFIFLWLGLMKIGCSASLLNTNIRGKSLMHCFMCCQAKVLIAGEEYRSAVCEVLPQLRERAVDVFLLCDNCDMEGFESLKDKIDMVDDGPRATDRQHSVRMAIGNGLRADVWREFRHRFGVKDIKEFYAASDGNIGFMNYVGKVGAVGKVNFLHKLGRTVSRWVPKAFQSSSSAAAVRSHTADDVAVTEPVPDECPVCSHNEWDTLEEKYGGQTFPEEHLKKAITEIEEMCNILRHEGVIVRRPEPIDWSVDYKTPDFTSTGMYAAMPRDILLVVGNEIIEAPMAWRARFFEYRAYRPLIKEYFKQGAKWTTAPKPTMSDDLYDKVTNMMGIEWMRRHLAPTYKVHIISFKDPNPMHIDATFNIIGPGLVLSNPDRPCGQIEMFKKAGWTVVHPPTPLIPDDHPLWMSSKWLSMNVLMLDEKRVMVDANETTIQKMFENLGIKTVKVNIRHANSLGGGFHCWTTDIRRRGTLQSYF
;
A
#
# COMPACT_ATOMS: atom_id res chain seq x y z
N MET A 1 11.87 -18.24 55.73
CA MET A 1 10.70 -18.24 54.81
C MET A 1 10.10 -16.85 54.63
N GLU A 2 9.86 -16.09 55.71
CA GLU A 2 9.10 -14.82 55.71
C GLU A 2 9.52 -13.82 54.62
N ILE A 3 10.82 -13.59 54.39
CA ILE A 3 11.34 -12.69 53.34
C ILE A 3 10.79 -13.06 51.94
N PHE A 4 10.64 -14.35 51.64
CA PHE A 4 10.07 -14.81 50.36
C PHE A 4 8.57 -14.49 50.27
N TYR A 5 7.80 -14.72 51.35
CA TYR A 5 6.38 -14.39 51.39
C TYR A 5 6.14 -12.87 51.32
N ALA A 6 6.98 -12.06 51.98
CA ALA A 6 6.94 -10.61 51.88
C ALA A 6 7.23 -10.13 50.44
N ALA A 7 8.26 -10.68 49.79
CA ALA A 7 8.59 -10.34 48.39
C ALA A 7 7.46 -10.74 47.42
N VAL A 8 6.84 -11.90 47.59
CA VAL A 8 5.69 -12.34 46.79
C VAL A 8 4.48 -11.44 47.04
N ALA A 9 4.16 -11.11 48.29
CA ALA A 9 3.03 -10.24 48.64
C ALA A 9 3.20 -8.83 48.05
N ILE A 10 4.39 -8.24 48.15
CA ILE A 10 4.72 -6.95 47.54
C ILE A 10 4.56 -7.04 46.01
N PHE A 11 5.17 -8.05 45.36
CA PHE A 11 5.07 -8.22 43.90
C PHE A 11 3.61 -8.38 43.43
N SER A 12 2.81 -9.21 44.10
CA SER A 12 1.39 -9.37 43.81
C SER A 12 0.61 -8.07 43.98
N LEU A 13 0.85 -7.31 45.05
CA LEU A 13 0.22 -6.01 45.27
C LEU A 13 0.61 -4.99 44.20
N THR A 14 1.90 -4.95 43.82
CA THR A 14 2.37 -4.10 42.70
C THR A 14 1.73 -4.49 41.38
N CYS A 15 1.61 -5.78 41.06
CA CYS A 15 0.92 -6.23 39.84
C CYS A 15 -0.57 -5.88 39.83
N VAL A 16 -1.27 -5.98 40.96
CA VAL A 16 -2.67 -5.57 41.08
C VAL A 16 -2.81 -4.04 40.91
N LEU A 17 -1.95 -3.25 41.56
CA LEU A 17 -1.93 -1.79 41.41
C LEU A 17 -1.63 -1.36 39.97
N LEU A 18 -0.67 -2.02 39.30
CA LEU A 18 -0.36 -1.75 37.88
C LEU A 18 -1.53 -2.12 36.97
N PHE A 19 -2.18 -3.27 37.18
CA PHE A 19 -3.37 -3.66 36.41
C PHE A 19 -4.54 -2.68 36.60
N TYR A 20 -4.76 -2.18 37.82
CA TYR A 20 -5.80 -1.19 38.10
C TYR A 20 -5.45 0.21 37.56
N ARG A 21 -4.16 0.54 37.45
CA ARG A 21 -3.66 1.84 36.98
C ARG A 21 -3.45 1.92 35.46
N PHE A 22 -3.33 0.78 34.79
CA PHE A 22 -3.07 0.64 33.35
C PHE A 22 -3.95 -0.49 32.76
N PRO A 23 -5.13 -0.17 32.18
CA PRO A 23 -6.10 -1.17 31.72
C PRO A 23 -5.56 -2.20 30.71
N TYR A 24 -4.51 -1.85 29.96
CA TYR A 24 -3.91 -2.70 28.94
C TYR A 24 -2.66 -3.48 29.41
N PHE A 25 -2.28 -3.40 30.69
CA PHE A 25 -1.04 -3.99 31.24
C PHE A 25 -0.80 -5.46 30.83
N LEU A 26 -1.86 -6.29 30.78
CA LEU A 26 -1.75 -7.68 30.31
C LEU A 26 -1.48 -7.79 28.81
N HIS A 27 -2.04 -6.90 27.99
CA HIS A 27 -1.76 -6.82 26.55
C HIS A 27 -0.33 -6.34 26.30
N ASP A 28 0.16 -5.37 27.09
CA ASP A 28 1.55 -4.89 27.03
C ASP A 28 2.53 -6.01 27.38
N CYS A 29 2.28 -6.75 28.47
CA CYS A 29 3.07 -7.93 28.83
C CYS A 29 3.03 -9.01 27.73
N MET A 30 1.86 -9.29 27.13
CA MET A 30 1.76 -10.23 26.01
C MET A 30 2.52 -9.75 24.77
N PHE A 31 2.49 -8.45 24.46
CA PHE A 31 3.24 -7.84 23.36
C PHE A 31 4.75 -7.93 23.61
N ILE A 32 5.22 -7.57 24.82
CA ILE A 32 6.63 -7.70 25.22
C ILE A 32 7.11 -9.16 25.10
N VAL A 33 6.31 -10.14 25.55
CA VAL A 33 6.62 -11.57 25.38
C VAL A 33 6.66 -11.98 23.90
N LYS A 34 5.77 -11.45 23.05
CA LYS A 34 5.79 -11.65 21.59
C LYS A 34 7.05 -11.04 20.96
N MET A 35 7.44 -9.83 21.37
CA MET A 35 8.66 -9.13 20.93
C MET A 35 9.92 -9.90 21.33
N LEU A 36 10.01 -10.35 22.58
CA LEU A 36 11.13 -11.17 23.08
C LEU A 36 11.22 -12.53 22.36
N ARG A 37 10.08 -13.17 22.04
CA ARG A 37 10.05 -14.39 21.21
C ARG A 37 10.55 -14.11 19.78
N VAL A 38 10.16 -13.00 19.16
CA VAL A 38 10.66 -12.59 17.83
C VAL A 38 12.16 -12.26 17.87
N ARG A 39 12.62 -11.49 18.86
CA ARG A 39 14.05 -11.16 19.06
C ARG A 39 14.87 -12.44 19.29
N SER A 40 14.38 -13.37 20.10
CA SER A 40 15.02 -14.67 20.34
C SER A 40 15.09 -15.52 19.07
N LYS A 41 14.01 -15.60 18.27
CA LYS A 41 14.04 -16.24 16.94
C LYS A 41 15.05 -15.56 16.02
N ARG A 42 15.03 -14.23 15.86
CA ARG A 42 15.96 -13.47 15.01
C ARG A 42 17.43 -13.65 15.43
N MET A 43 17.70 -13.72 16.73
CA MET A 43 19.03 -14.03 17.27
C MET A 43 19.46 -15.47 17.04
N LYS A 44 18.53 -16.44 17.02
CA LYS A 44 18.82 -17.83 16.61
C LYS A 44 19.07 -17.94 15.10
N PHE A 45 18.30 -17.25 14.26
CA PHE A 45 18.55 -17.21 12.80
C PHE A 45 19.90 -16.56 12.46
N ARG A 46 20.26 -15.42 13.09
CA ARG A 46 21.59 -14.80 12.98
C ARG A 46 22.78 -15.67 13.46
N LYS A 47 22.51 -16.81 14.11
CA LYS A 47 23.51 -17.79 14.58
C LYS A 47 23.41 -19.15 13.90
N ARG A 48 22.58 -19.30 12.86
CA ARG A 48 22.59 -20.49 12.00
C ARG A 48 23.70 -20.36 10.96
N VAL A 49 24.45 -21.45 10.78
CA VAL A 49 25.42 -21.64 9.71
C VAL A 49 25.07 -23.00 9.06
N PRO A 50 24.83 -23.07 7.73
CA PRO A 50 24.77 -21.95 6.79
C PRO A 50 23.67 -20.93 7.13
N PHE A 51 23.80 -19.73 6.56
CA PHE A 51 22.86 -18.64 6.75
C PHE A 51 21.54 -18.98 6.04
N TYR A 52 20.42 -18.91 6.77
CA TYR A 52 19.09 -19.26 6.26
C TYR A 52 18.36 -17.98 5.80
N THR A 53 18.20 -17.84 4.48
CA THR A 53 17.67 -16.65 3.79
C THR A 53 16.14 -16.67 3.69
N VAL A 54 15.56 -15.60 3.10
CA VAL A 54 14.15 -15.59 2.71
C VAL A 54 13.89 -16.53 1.52
N LEU A 55 14.87 -16.69 0.61
CA LEU A 55 14.77 -17.62 -0.52
C LEU A 55 14.71 -19.08 -0.04
N ASP A 56 15.55 -19.47 0.93
CA ASP A 56 15.49 -20.81 1.54
C ASP A 56 14.12 -21.06 2.17
N CYS A 57 13.58 -20.06 2.88
CA CYS A 57 12.26 -20.13 3.49
C CYS A 57 11.13 -20.27 2.46
N PHE A 58 11.27 -19.63 1.29
CA PHE A 58 10.36 -19.79 0.16
C PHE A 58 10.48 -21.19 -0.45
N LEU A 59 11.68 -21.67 -0.78
CA LEU A 59 11.90 -23.00 -1.38
C LEU A 59 11.43 -24.13 -0.45
N ASP A 60 11.73 -24.06 0.85
CA ASP A 60 11.20 -24.97 1.87
C ASP A 60 9.65 -24.95 1.88
N ALA A 61 9.02 -23.80 1.63
CA ALA A 61 7.55 -23.67 1.59
C ALA A 61 6.96 -24.21 0.28
N VAL A 62 7.64 -24.05 -0.86
CA VAL A 62 7.25 -24.67 -2.14
C VAL A 62 7.24 -26.19 -2.02
N GLN A 63 8.29 -26.79 -1.44
CA GLN A 63 8.36 -28.24 -1.23
C GLN A 63 7.24 -28.77 -0.32
N ARG A 64 6.83 -27.99 0.69
CA ARG A 64 5.78 -28.39 1.65
C ARG A 64 4.36 -28.15 1.15
N HIS A 65 4.15 -27.11 0.33
CA HIS A 65 2.82 -26.60 -0.03
C HIS A 65 2.71 -26.18 -1.53
N PRO A 66 3.13 -27.02 -2.49
CA PRO A 66 3.37 -26.59 -3.88
C PRO A 66 2.13 -25.99 -4.55
N HIS A 67 0.95 -26.61 -4.36
CA HIS A 67 -0.32 -26.17 -4.94
C HIS A 67 -1.11 -25.18 -4.06
N LYS A 68 -0.53 -24.70 -2.95
CA LYS A 68 -1.19 -23.68 -2.14
C LYS A 68 -1.03 -22.31 -2.81
N PRO A 69 -2.07 -21.44 -2.84
CA PRO A 69 -1.91 -20.04 -3.23
C PRO A 69 -0.77 -19.35 -2.46
N PHE A 70 0.08 -18.63 -3.20
CA PHE A 70 1.17 -17.81 -2.66
C PHE A 70 0.99 -16.34 -3.02
N ILE A 71 0.59 -16.05 -4.27
CA ILE A 71 0.14 -14.72 -4.71
C ILE A 71 -1.33 -14.86 -5.14
N VAL A 72 -2.14 -13.89 -4.75
CA VAL A 72 -3.46 -13.61 -5.33
C VAL A 72 -3.38 -12.18 -5.83
N PHE A 73 -3.69 -11.96 -7.10
CA PHE A 73 -3.59 -10.66 -7.75
C PHE A 73 -4.73 -10.51 -8.75
N GLU A 74 -5.59 -9.51 -8.54
CA GLU A 74 -6.86 -9.38 -9.27
C GLU A 74 -7.64 -10.71 -9.24
N ASP A 75 -8.03 -11.26 -10.39
CA ASP A 75 -8.70 -12.57 -10.49
C ASP A 75 -7.71 -13.77 -10.55
N ASP A 76 -6.40 -13.50 -10.62
CA ASP A 76 -5.34 -14.49 -10.83
C ASP A 76 -4.79 -15.06 -9.51
N VAL A 77 -4.51 -16.38 -9.50
CA VAL A 77 -3.98 -17.09 -8.33
C VAL A 77 -2.74 -17.91 -8.69
N TYR A 78 -1.58 -17.46 -8.21
CA TYR A 78 -0.31 -18.16 -8.40
C TYR A 78 0.02 -19.01 -7.18
N THR A 79 0.09 -20.32 -7.37
CA THR A 79 0.57 -21.26 -6.34
C THR A 79 2.07 -21.15 -6.12
N TYR A 80 2.57 -21.60 -4.96
CA TYR A 80 4.01 -21.65 -4.65
C TYR A 80 4.84 -22.24 -5.80
N GLN A 81 4.38 -23.34 -6.41
CA GLN A 81 5.08 -24.02 -7.51
C GLN A 81 5.09 -23.18 -8.81
N GLN A 82 4.02 -22.46 -9.12
CA GLN A 82 4.01 -21.53 -10.26
C GLN A 82 4.98 -20.37 -10.03
N VAL A 83 5.03 -19.81 -8.81
CA VAL A 83 5.95 -18.71 -8.48
C VAL A 83 7.41 -19.18 -8.47
N GLU A 84 7.69 -20.43 -8.09
CA GLU A 84 9.02 -21.03 -8.25
C GLU A 84 9.40 -21.12 -9.75
N ARG A 85 8.50 -21.61 -10.61
CA ARG A 85 8.71 -21.73 -12.06
C ARG A 85 8.97 -20.37 -12.72
N TRP A 86 8.14 -19.37 -12.44
CA TRP A 86 8.32 -18.00 -12.97
C TRP A 86 9.62 -17.35 -12.49
N SER A 87 9.93 -17.40 -11.19
CA SER A 87 11.21 -16.87 -10.68
C SER A 87 12.44 -17.64 -11.19
N ASN A 88 12.31 -18.92 -11.55
CA ASN A 88 13.35 -19.66 -12.26
C ASN A 88 13.51 -19.17 -13.71
N LYS A 89 12.41 -18.99 -14.48
CA LYS A 89 12.48 -18.43 -15.84
C LYS A 89 13.11 -17.04 -15.85
N VAL A 90 12.70 -16.16 -14.91
CA VAL A 90 13.30 -14.84 -14.69
C VAL A 90 14.80 -14.92 -14.45
N ALA A 91 15.25 -15.75 -13.49
CA ALA A 91 16.67 -15.88 -13.17
C ALA A 91 17.50 -16.28 -14.40
N HIS A 92 17.00 -17.24 -15.18
CA HIS A 92 17.64 -17.67 -16.42
C HIS A 92 17.59 -16.62 -17.54
N ALA A 93 16.49 -15.89 -17.71
CA ALA A 93 16.37 -14.83 -18.69
C ALA A 93 17.38 -13.71 -18.42
N LEU A 94 17.50 -13.29 -17.15
CA LEU A 94 18.48 -12.29 -16.72
C LEU A 94 19.92 -12.80 -16.87
N GLN A 95 20.24 -14.04 -16.47
CA GLN A 95 21.57 -14.63 -16.69
C GLN A 95 21.96 -14.81 -18.17
N LYS A 96 20.98 -14.94 -19.06
CA LYS A 96 21.19 -15.14 -20.51
C LYS A 96 21.31 -13.83 -21.28
N HIS A 97 20.61 -12.77 -20.85
CA HIS A 97 20.44 -11.53 -21.61
C HIS A 97 20.94 -10.28 -20.88
N THR A 98 21.57 -10.42 -19.71
CA THR A 98 22.22 -9.32 -18.98
C THR A 98 23.62 -9.75 -18.55
N HIS A 99 24.43 -8.80 -18.09
CA HIS A 99 25.76 -9.07 -17.56
C HIS A 99 25.82 -9.26 -16.03
N LEU A 100 24.67 -9.49 -15.37
CA LEU A 100 24.54 -9.69 -13.91
C LEU A 100 25.25 -10.95 -13.39
N ARG A 101 25.90 -10.81 -12.22
CA ARG A 101 26.58 -11.88 -11.47
C ARG A 101 26.22 -11.83 -9.99
N GLU A 102 26.58 -12.87 -9.25
CA GLU A 102 26.50 -12.89 -7.78
C GLU A 102 27.19 -11.64 -7.18
N GLY A 103 26.50 -10.94 -6.28
CA GLY A 103 26.95 -9.68 -5.68
C GLY A 103 26.52 -8.41 -6.43
N ASP A 104 26.08 -8.49 -7.68
CA ASP A 104 25.64 -7.31 -8.45
C ASP A 104 24.26 -6.80 -8.02
N THR A 105 23.96 -5.52 -8.33
CA THR A 105 22.64 -4.90 -8.10
C THR A 105 21.88 -4.73 -9.41
N ALA A 106 20.59 -5.07 -9.40
CA ALA A 106 19.61 -4.65 -10.40
C ALA A 106 18.58 -3.71 -9.75
N ALA A 107 18.17 -2.65 -10.46
CA ALA A 107 17.14 -1.72 -10.03
C ALA A 107 15.78 -2.13 -10.59
N LEU A 108 14.76 -2.15 -9.72
CA LEU A 108 13.37 -2.44 -10.05
C LEU A 108 12.54 -1.16 -9.93
N LEU A 109 12.04 -0.66 -11.06
CA LEU A 109 11.02 0.40 -11.13
C LEU A 109 9.69 -0.26 -11.55
N VAL A 110 9.15 -1.10 -10.66
CA VAL A 110 8.09 -2.06 -10.95
C VAL A 110 6.89 -1.80 -10.04
N GLY A 111 5.68 -1.91 -10.60
CA GLY A 111 4.43 -1.60 -9.92
C GLY A 111 3.99 -2.69 -8.94
N ASN A 112 2.75 -2.58 -8.48
CA ASN A 112 2.08 -3.66 -7.76
C ASN A 112 1.61 -4.71 -8.77
N GLU A 113 2.50 -5.62 -9.18
CA GLU A 113 2.22 -6.71 -10.12
C GLU A 113 2.93 -8.02 -9.71
N PRO A 114 2.47 -9.22 -10.15
CA PRO A 114 3.11 -10.49 -9.80
C PRO A 114 4.59 -10.57 -10.20
N TYR A 115 4.99 -9.93 -11.30
CA TYR A 115 6.38 -9.88 -11.76
C TYR A 115 7.32 -9.26 -10.73
N PHE A 116 6.88 -8.34 -9.86
CA PHE A 116 7.70 -7.82 -8.76
C PHE A 116 8.27 -8.97 -7.90
N ILE A 117 7.44 -9.94 -7.53
CA ILE A 117 7.85 -11.09 -6.72
C ILE A 117 8.69 -12.08 -7.54
N PHE A 118 8.38 -12.25 -8.84
CA PHE A 118 9.15 -13.12 -9.73
C PHE A 118 10.57 -12.58 -9.96
N LEU A 119 10.71 -11.26 -10.12
CA LEU A 119 11.97 -10.50 -10.23
C LEU A 119 12.78 -10.55 -8.95
N TRP A 120 12.16 -10.26 -7.80
CA TRP A 120 12.84 -10.29 -6.51
C TRP A 120 13.39 -11.68 -6.18
N LEU A 121 12.56 -12.73 -6.29
CA LEU A 121 13.00 -14.11 -6.08
C LEU A 121 13.97 -14.60 -7.15
N GLY A 122 13.85 -14.11 -8.40
CA GLY A 122 14.77 -14.41 -9.49
C GLY A 122 16.17 -13.85 -9.25
N LEU A 123 16.27 -12.57 -8.89
CA LEU A 123 17.55 -11.92 -8.53
C LEU A 123 18.21 -12.60 -7.33
N MET A 124 17.43 -12.95 -6.29
CA MET A 124 17.95 -13.73 -5.15
C MET A 124 18.50 -15.10 -5.57
N LYS A 125 17.96 -15.75 -6.61
CA LYS A 125 18.47 -17.03 -7.15
C LYS A 125 19.76 -16.87 -7.98
N ILE A 126 20.03 -15.67 -8.51
CA ILE A 126 21.32 -15.33 -9.15
C ILE A 126 22.38 -14.95 -8.08
N GLY A 127 21.93 -14.55 -6.88
CA GLY A 127 22.78 -13.93 -5.86
C GLY A 127 22.93 -12.41 -6.04
N CYS A 128 22.04 -11.78 -6.81
CA CYS A 128 22.01 -10.33 -7.01
C CYS A 128 21.15 -9.62 -5.94
N SER A 129 21.51 -8.38 -5.63
CA SER A 129 20.67 -7.46 -4.86
C SER A 129 19.60 -6.82 -5.76
N ALA A 130 18.37 -6.71 -5.26
CA ALA A 130 17.32 -5.92 -5.88
C ALA A 130 17.21 -4.57 -5.16
N SER A 131 17.50 -3.47 -5.86
CA SER A 131 17.18 -2.14 -5.35
C SER A 131 15.80 -1.72 -5.83
N LEU A 132 14.95 -1.27 -4.91
CA LEU A 132 13.55 -0.96 -5.18
C LEU A 132 13.40 0.55 -5.36
N LEU A 133 13.16 1.00 -6.58
CA LEU A 133 12.99 2.41 -6.89
C LEU A 133 11.54 2.84 -6.63
N ASN A 134 11.37 4.02 -6.01
CA ASN A 134 10.05 4.61 -5.79
C ASN A 134 9.39 4.93 -7.15
N THR A 135 8.28 4.29 -7.46
CA THR A 135 7.59 4.35 -8.74
C THR A 135 7.05 5.73 -9.15
N ASN A 136 7.09 6.72 -8.25
CA ASN A 136 6.70 8.10 -8.52
C ASN A 136 7.85 9.00 -9.04
N ILE A 137 9.13 8.62 -8.89
CA ILE A 137 10.27 9.51 -9.22
C ILE A 137 10.53 9.58 -10.73
N ARG A 138 10.89 10.78 -11.24
CA ARG A 138 11.05 11.08 -12.67
C ARG A 138 12.35 11.85 -12.95
N GLY A 139 12.74 11.94 -14.22
CA GLY A 139 13.86 12.73 -14.72
C GLY A 139 15.14 12.66 -13.88
N LYS A 140 15.66 13.83 -13.50
CA LYS A 140 16.91 13.96 -12.71
C LYS A 140 16.87 13.19 -11.38
N SER A 141 15.71 13.14 -10.70
CA SER A 141 15.57 12.42 -9.43
C SER A 141 15.59 10.91 -9.61
N LEU A 142 14.97 10.40 -10.70
CA LEU A 142 15.08 8.98 -11.08
C LEU A 142 16.52 8.58 -11.36
N MET A 143 17.24 9.37 -12.16
CA MET A 143 18.66 9.12 -12.44
C MET A 143 19.52 9.21 -11.17
N HIS A 144 19.31 10.22 -10.31
CA HIS A 144 20.05 10.34 -9.05
C HIS A 144 19.85 9.10 -8.16
N CYS A 145 18.61 8.68 -7.92
CA CYS A 145 18.32 7.48 -7.13
C CYS A 145 18.91 6.21 -7.76
N PHE A 146 18.83 6.05 -9.09
CA PHE A 146 19.47 4.93 -9.80
C PHE A 146 21.00 4.92 -9.59
N MET A 147 21.66 6.09 -9.70
CA MET A 147 23.10 6.22 -9.46
C MET A 147 23.50 5.81 -8.03
N CYS A 148 22.70 6.19 -7.02
CA CYS A 148 22.92 5.76 -5.63
C CYS A 148 22.83 4.23 -5.45
N CYS A 149 22.11 3.53 -6.31
CA CYS A 149 21.93 2.07 -6.23
C CYS A 149 23.11 1.27 -6.81
N GLN A 150 24.01 1.91 -7.57
CA GLN A 150 25.11 1.25 -8.30
C GLN A 150 24.62 0.04 -9.14
N ALA A 151 23.41 0.15 -9.71
CA ALA A 151 22.78 -0.93 -10.45
C ALA A 151 23.33 -1.05 -11.87
N LYS A 152 23.50 -2.29 -12.35
CA LYS A 152 23.95 -2.63 -13.71
C LYS A 152 22.81 -2.76 -14.71
N VAL A 153 21.61 -3.03 -14.20
CA VAL A 153 20.40 -3.30 -14.98
C VAL A 153 19.25 -2.50 -14.38
N LEU A 154 18.44 -1.88 -15.23
CA LEU A 154 17.13 -1.32 -14.87
C LEU A 154 16.03 -2.19 -15.47
N ILE A 155 15.12 -2.67 -14.63
CA ILE A 155 13.91 -3.39 -15.04
C ILE A 155 12.72 -2.55 -14.60
N ALA A 156 11.85 -2.18 -15.55
CA ALA A 156 10.70 -1.34 -15.27
C ALA A 156 9.38 -1.94 -15.77
N GLY A 157 8.30 -1.64 -15.06
CA GLY A 157 6.93 -1.85 -15.54
C GLY A 157 6.64 -1.02 -16.80
N GLU A 158 5.77 -1.51 -17.67
CA GLU A 158 5.40 -0.82 -18.92
C GLU A 158 4.74 0.56 -18.64
N GLU A 159 4.01 0.68 -17.54
CA GLU A 159 3.41 1.93 -17.06
C GLU A 159 4.44 3.02 -16.72
N TYR A 160 5.72 2.64 -16.56
CA TYR A 160 6.84 3.55 -16.31
C TYR A 160 7.70 3.81 -17.56
N ARG A 161 7.31 3.32 -18.75
CA ARG A 161 8.01 3.52 -20.04
C ARG A 161 8.44 4.97 -20.25
N SER A 162 7.55 5.94 -20.04
CA SER A 162 7.84 7.39 -20.18
C SER A 162 8.88 7.90 -19.17
N ALA A 163 8.81 7.44 -17.91
CA ALA A 163 9.78 7.78 -16.88
C ALA A 163 11.20 7.32 -17.26
N VAL A 164 11.31 6.14 -17.86
CA VAL A 164 12.60 5.61 -18.30
C VAL A 164 13.08 6.33 -19.57
N CYS A 165 12.19 6.68 -20.52
CA CYS A 165 12.55 7.49 -21.70
C CYS A 165 13.28 8.79 -21.34
N GLU A 166 12.85 9.49 -20.27
CA GLU A 166 13.46 10.74 -19.79
C GLU A 166 14.95 10.59 -19.41
N VAL A 167 15.37 9.40 -18.96
CA VAL A 167 16.73 9.11 -18.47
C VAL A 167 17.52 8.15 -19.36
N LEU A 168 16.87 7.54 -20.36
CA LEU A 168 17.41 6.48 -21.22
C LEU A 168 18.74 6.85 -21.93
N PRO A 169 18.95 8.07 -22.47
CA PRO A 169 20.23 8.42 -23.08
C PRO A 169 21.39 8.33 -22.08
N GLN A 170 21.17 8.83 -20.87
CA GLN A 170 22.16 8.88 -19.78
C GLN A 170 22.41 7.49 -19.15
N LEU A 171 21.45 6.57 -19.27
CA LEU A 171 21.63 5.15 -18.91
C LEU A 171 22.48 4.41 -19.96
N ARG A 172 22.24 4.68 -21.26
CA ARG A 172 23.04 4.11 -22.37
C ARG A 172 24.48 4.59 -22.36
N GLU A 173 24.72 5.88 -22.09
CA GLU A 173 26.07 6.45 -21.86
C GLU A 173 26.86 5.72 -20.75
N ARG A 174 26.15 5.04 -19.84
CA ARG A 174 26.72 4.31 -18.69
C ARG A 174 26.70 2.78 -18.87
N ALA A 175 26.35 2.29 -20.06
CA ALA A 175 26.23 0.87 -20.39
C ALA A 175 25.32 0.07 -19.42
N VAL A 176 24.21 0.67 -19.00
CA VAL A 176 23.16 -0.01 -18.22
C VAL A 176 22.25 -0.79 -19.16
N ASP A 177 22.02 -2.08 -18.88
CA ASP A 177 21.00 -2.86 -19.60
C ASP A 177 19.60 -2.40 -19.15
N VAL A 178 18.69 -2.04 -20.07
CA VAL A 178 17.36 -1.49 -19.73
C VAL A 178 16.24 -2.33 -20.34
N PHE A 179 15.37 -2.86 -19.47
CA PHE A 179 14.26 -3.72 -19.87
C PHE A 179 12.89 -3.20 -19.43
N LEU A 180 11.88 -3.52 -20.24
CA LEU A 180 10.46 -3.30 -19.93
C LEU A 180 9.70 -4.62 -19.80
N LEU A 181 8.66 -4.62 -18.96
CA LEU A 181 7.73 -5.74 -18.75
C LEU A 181 6.52 -5.67 -19.70
N CYS A 182 6.76 -5.41 -20.98
CA CYS A 182 5.74 -5.38 -22.05
C CYS A 182 5.78 -6.65 -22.91
N ASP A 183 4.68 -6.99 -23.58
CA ASP A 183 4.52 -8.29 -24.29
C ASP A 183 5.08 -8.28 -25.74
N ASN A 184 5.57 -7.13 -26.20
CA ASN A 184 6.37 -6.87 -27.42
C ASN A 184 7.07 -5.51 -27.22
N CYS A 185 8.15 -5.20 -27.97
CA CYS A 185 8.79 -3.88 -27.89
C CYS A 185 9.41 -3.40 -29.22
N ASP A 186 8.67 -2.60 -29.98
CA ASP A 186 9.09 -2.06 -31.30
C ASP A 186 9.92 -0.75 -31.22
N MET A 187 10.37 -0.34 -30.02
CA MET A 187 11.03 0.95 -29.79
C MET A 187 12.56 0.81 -29.65
N GLU A 188 13.29 1.59 -30.43
CA GLU A 188 14.75 1.49 -30.57
C GLU A 188 15.50 1.59 -29.23
N GLY A 189 16.08 0.47 -28.79
CA GLY A 189 16.88 0.34 -27.58
C GLY A 189 16.08 0.38 -26.26
N PHE A 190 14.85 -0.13 -26.28
CA PHE A 190 14.26 -0.82 -25.13
C PHE A 190 14.11 -2.30 -25.47
N GLU A 191 14.36 -3.19 -24.51
CA GLU A 191 14.17 -4.63 -24.71
C GLU A 191 13.05 -5.17 -23.83
N SER A 192 12.18 -6.02 -24.37
CA SER A 192 11.21 -6.76 -23.56
C SER A 192 11.91 -7.82 -22.72
N LEU A 193 11.59 -7.87 -21.43
CA LEU A 193 11.99 -8.98 -20.56
C LEU A 193 10.99 -10.15 -20.58
N LYS A 194 9.71 -9.92 -20.89
CA LYS A 194 8.70 -10.98 -20.94
C LYS A 194 8.98 -11.94 -22.11
N ASP A 195 9.24 -11.41 -23.30
CA ASP A 195 9.62 -12.18 -24.48
C ASP A 195 10.82 -13.10 -24.16
N LYS A 196 11.80 -12.57 -23.43
CA LYS A 196 13.01 -13.31 -22.99
C LYS A 196 12.71 -14.37 -21.95
N ILE A 197 11.72 -14.18 -21.08
CA ILE A 197 11.24 -15.14 -20.07
C ILE A 197 10.44 -16.27 -20.75
N ASP A 198 9.68 -15.97 -21.80
CA ASP A 198 8.91 -16.96 -22.53
C ASP A 198 9.74 -17.75 -23.55
N MET A 199 10.76 -17.12 -24.15
CA MET A 199 11.83 -17.79 -24.91
C MET A 199 12.82 -18.60 -24.04
N VAL A 200 12.62 -18.69 -22.72
CA VAL A 200 13.35 -19.62 -21.85
C VAL A 200 12.55 -20.91 -21.68
N ASP A 201 13.05 -21.97 -22.32
CA ASP A 201 12.66 -23.36 -22.09
C ASP A 201 13.01 -23.79 -20.65
N ASP A 202 12.08 -24.47 -19.99
CA ASP A 202 12.24 -25.07 -18.66
C ASP A 202 12.45 -26.61 -18.69
N GLY A 203 12.67 -27.17 -19.88
CA GLY A 203 13.01 -28.57 -20.12
C GLY A 203 14.37 -29.06 -19.59
N PRO A 204 14.72 -30.34 -19.85
CA PRO A 204 15.99 -30.94 -19.45
C PRO A 204 17.16 -30.38 -20.25
N ARG A 205 18.27 -30.02 -19.57
CA ARG A 205 19.46 -29.47 -20.24
C ARG A 205 20.44 -30.57 -20.61
N ALA A 206 21.15 -30.41 -21.73
CA ALA A 206 22.24 -31.31 -22.11
C ALA A 206 23.39 -31.37 -21.05
N THR A 207 23.45 -30.37 -20.16
CA THR A 207 24.35 -30.29 -19.02
C THR A 207 23.83 -30.97 -17.74
N ASP A 208 22.55 -31.35 -17.65
CA ASP A 208 21.96 -31.93 -16.42
C ASP A 208 22.64 -33.25 -16.00
N ARG A 209 23.34 -33.93 -16.91
CA ARG A 209 24.14 -35.15 -16.62
C ARG A 209 25.66 -34.91 -16.64
N GLN A 210 26.12 -33.69 -16.91
CA GLN A 210 27.54 -33.33 -17.00
C GLN A 210 28.14 -33.07 -15.62
N HIS A 211 28.01 -34.05 -14.72
CA HIS A 211 28.50 -33.95 -13.35
C HIS A 211 29.18 -35.25 -12.87
N SER A 212 30.11 -35.11 -11.93
CA SER A 212 30.78 -36.23 -11.25
C SER A 212 29.91 -36.88 -10.16
N VAL A 213 28.78 -36.28 -9.77
CA VAL A 213 27.90 -36.76 -8.69
C VAL A 213 27.47 -38.21 -8.92
N ARG A 214 27.72 -39.07 -7.93
CA ARG A 214 27.40 -40.51 -7.97
C ARG A 214 26.28 -40.91 -7.02
N MET A 215 26.17 -40.21 -5.88
CA MET A 215 25.23 -40.51 -4.81
C MET A 215 24.56 -39.23 -4.28
N ALA A 216 23.27 -39.30 -3.97
CA ALA A 216 22.57 -38.34 -3.11
C ALA A 216 22.08 -39.01 -1.83
N ILE A 217 21.93 -38.25 -0.74
CA ILE A 217 21.43 -38.74 0.55
C ILE A 217 20.29 -37.83 1.01
N GLY A 218 19.12 -38.41 1.29
CA GLY A 218 17.86 -37.69 1.54
C GLY A 218 17.16 -38.14 2.83
N ASN A 219 16.03 -37.50 3.16
CA ASN A 219 15.21 -37.82 4.35
C ASN A 219 13.71 -37.87 3.99
N GLY A 220 13.32 -38.88 3.20
CA GLY A 220 11.92 -39.20 2.90
C GLY A 220 11.44 -38.77 1.52
N LEU A 221 12.31 -38.71 0.51
CA LEU A 221 11.92 -38.31 -0.85
C LEU A 221 10.85 -39.24 -1.45
N ARG A 222 9.81 -38.66 -2.07
CA ARG A 222 8.72 -39.42 -2.69
C ARG A 222 9.20 -40.24 -3.90
N ALA A 223 8.56 -41.38 -4.13
CA ALA A 223 8.99 -42.38 -5.11
C ALA A 223 8.87 -41.94 -6.58
N ASP A 224 7.95 -41.02 -6.88
CA ASP A 224 7.80 -40.31 -8.15
C ASP A 224 8.99 -39.36 -8.39
N VAL A 225 9.19 -38.38 -7.52
CA VAL A 225 10.29 -37.39 -7.58
C VAL A 225 11.65 -38.08 -7.62
N TRP A 226 11.84 -39.16 -6.86
CA TRP A 226 13.05 -39.97 -6.90
C TRP A 226 13.30 -40.58 -8.29
N ARG A 227 12.28 -41.12 -8.97
CA ARG A 227 12.43 -41.65 -10.34
C ARG A 227 12.80 -40.54 -11.32
N GLU A 228 12.11 -39.40 -11.28
CA GLU A 228 12.37 -38.28 -12.18
C GLU A 228 13.76 -37.67 -11.97
N PHE A 229 14.19 -37.49 -10.72
CA PHE A 229 15.53 -36.97 -10.40
C PHE A 229 16.63 -37.90 -10.92
N ARG A 230 16.50 -39.23 -10.74
CA ARG A 230 17.45 -40.21 -11.31
C ARG A 230 17.42 -40.20 -12.83
N HIS A 231 16.24 -40.05 -13.43
CA HIS A 231 16.08 -40.01 -14.88
C HIS A 231 16.72 -38.75 -15.49
N ARG A 232 16.50 -37.57 -14.89
CA ARG A 232 17.05 -36.29 -15.33
C ARG A 232 18.57 -36.26 -15.17
N PHE A 233 19.05 -36.26 -13.92
CA PHE A 233 20.45 -36.00 -13.59
C PHE A 233 21.37 -37.22 -13.69
N GLY A 234 20.83 -38.45 -13.78
CA GLY A 234 21.63 -39.67 -13.93
C GLY A 234 22.38 -40.10 -12.67
N VAL A 235 22.09 -39.49 -11.51
CA VAL A 235 22.64 -39.89 -10.20
C VAL A 235 22.24 -41.35 -9.90
N LYS A 236 23.22 -42.23 -9.83
CA LYS A 236 22.98 -43.68 -9.81
C LYS A 236 22.42 -44.16 -8.48
N ASP A 237 22.99 -43.71 -7.36
CA ASP A 237 22.55 -44.06 -6.02
C ASP A 237 21.84 -42.91 -5.33
N ILE A 238 20.71 -43.20 -4.67
CA ILE A 238 20.07 -42.27 -3.74
C ILE A 238 19.71 -43.07 -2.48
N LYS A 239 20.09 -42.55 -1.31
CA LYS A 239 19.95 -43.24 -0.03
C LYS A 239 19.14 -42.35 0.92
N GLU A 240 17.90 -42.73 1.20
CA GLU A 240 17.12 -42.08 2.24
C GLU A 240 17.58 -42.53 3.63
N PHE A 241 17.53 -41.66 4.63
CA PHE A 241 17.71 -42.00 6.04
C PHE A 241 16.70 -41.24 6.91
N TYR A 242 16.40 -41.77 8.09
CA TYR A 242 15.58 -41.11 9.10
C TYR A 242 16.13 -41.43 10.49
N ALA A 243 16.45 -40.39 11.25
CA ALA A 243 16.85 -40.47 12.64
C ALA A 243 16.18 -39.33 13.41
N ALA A 244 15.70 -39.60 14.62
CA ALA A 244 15.12 -38.58 15.49
C ALA A 244 16.22 -37.93 16.32
N SER A 245 16.30 -36.58 16.33
CA SER A 245 17.28 -35.82 17.11
C SER A 245 17.28 -36.19 18.60
N ASP A 246 16.10 -36.52 19.13
CA ASP A 246 15.86 -36.83 20.54
C ASP A 246 15.64 -38.33 20.79
N GLY A 247 15.98 -39.20 19.82
CA GLY A 247 15.66 -40.64 19.86
C GLY A 247 16.79 -41.54 19.36
N ASN A 248 17.18 -42.52 20.18
CA ASN A 248 18.33 -43.41 19.95
C ASN A 248 18.15 -44.44 18.79
N ILE A 249 17.35 -44.16 17.76
CA ILE A 249 17.12 -45.03 16.59
C ILE A 249 17.28 -44.22 15.31
N GLY A 250 18.15 -44.73 14.42
CA GLY A 250 18.24 -44.30 13.03
C GLY A 250 17.97 -45.48 12.08
N PHE A 251 17.34 -45.19 10.94
CA PHE A 251 17.11 -46.09 9.83
C PHE A 251 17.79 -45.51 8.59
N MET A 252 18.38 -46.34 7.73
CA MET A 252 18.92 -45.90 6.45
C MET A 252 18.62 -46.91 5.35
N ASN A 253 18.25 -46.42 4.17
CA ASN A 253 17.98 -47.21 2.97
C ASN A 253 19.26 -47.43 2.16
N TYR A 254 20.26 -48.04 2.80
CA TYR A 254 21.52 -48.42 2.14
C TYR A 254 21.28 -49.38 0.95
N VAL A 255 20.19 -50.15 0.99
CA VAL A 255 19.69 -51.04 -0.07
C VAL A 255 19.20 -50.28 -1.33
N GLY A 256 18.87 -48.99 -1.23
CA GLY A 256 18.47 -48.16 -2.37
C GLY A 256 17.08 -48.46 -2.95
N LYS A 257 16.17 -49.06 -2.16
CA LYS A 257 14.81 -49.38 -2.63
C LYS A 257 13.99 -48.10 -2.79
N VAL A 258 13.60 -47.76 -4.02
CA VAL A 258 12.84 -46.53 -4.34
C VAL A 258 11.58 -46.41 -3.47
N GLY A 259 11.41 -45.25 -2.83
CA GLY A 259 10.29 -44.93 -1.94
C GLY A 259 10.40 -45.46 -0.50
N ALA A 260 11.50 -46.12 -0.12
CA ALA A 260 11.70 -46.60 1.25
C ALA A 260 12.66 -45.70 2.06
N VAL A 261 12.42 -45.58 3.36
CA VAL A 261 13.23 -44.74 4.28
C VAL A 261 14.37 -45.51 4.94
N GLY A 262 14.25 -46.83 5.12
CA GLY A 262 15.37 -47.69 5.52
C GLY A 262 15.04 -48.78 6.54
N LYS A 263 16.09 -49.41 7.09
CA LYS A 263 16.00 -50.31 8.25
C LYS A 263 17.18 -50.12 9.21
N VAL A 264 17.01 -50.49 10.47
CA VAL A 264 18.11 -50.54 11.46
C VAL A 264 19.00 -51.74 11.15
N ASN A 265 20.33 -51.59 11.20
CA ASN A 265 21.26 -52.72 11.05
C ASN A 265 21.48 -53.47 12.37
N PHE A 266 22.08 -54.66 12.30
CA PHE A 266 22.33 -55.53 13.45
C PHE A 266 23.35 -54.93 14.45
N LEU A 267 24.45 -54.35 13.96
CA LEU A 267 25.50 -53.75 14.81
C LEU A 267 24.95 -52.60 15.67
N HIS A 268 24.03 -51.79 15.12
CA HIS A 268 23.36 -50.71 15.85
C HIS A 268 22.47 -51.18 17.00
N LYS A 269 22.02 -52.45 17.00
CA LYS A 269 21.32 -53.05 18.14
C LYS A 269 22.29 -53.51 19.24
N LEU A 270 23.53 -53.84 18.88
CA LEU A 270 24.54 -54.38 19.79
C LEU A 270 25.22 -53.30 20.65
N GLY A 271 25.53 -52.13 20.07
CA GLY A 271 26.28 -51.07 20.75
C GLY A 271 25.57 -50.35 21.90
N ARG A 272 24.25 -50.52 22.06
CA ARG A 272 23.46 -49.83 23.11
C ARG A 272 23.83 -50.22 24.54
N THR A 273 24.46 -51.37 24.74
CA THR A 273 24.81 -51.90 26.07
C THR A 273 26.02 -51.20 26.71
N VAL A 274 26.81 -50.43 25.93
CA VAL A 274 28.18 -50.02 26.32
C VAL A 274 28.30 -48.53 26.69
N SER A 275 27.54 -47.63 26.04
CA SER A 275 27.78 -46.18 26.14
C SER A 275 27.04 -45.51 27.30
N ARG A 276 27.66 -45.50 28.50
CA ARG A 276 27.15 -44.81 29.71
C ARG A 276 28.19 -43.88 30.38
N TRP A 277 29.26 -43.48 29.68
CA TRP A 277 30.43 -42.82 30.29
C TRP A 277 31.05 -41.68 29.44
N VAL A 278 31.37 -40.55 30.12
CA VAL A 278 32.29 -39.42 29.75
C VAL A 278 31.87 -38.38 28.67
N PRO A 279 31.94 -37.07 29.00
CA PRO A 279 31.97 -35.93 28.03
C PRO A 279 33.24 -35.01 28.14
N LYS A 280 33.34 -34.03 27.20
CA LYS A 280 34.34 -32.92 27.02
C LYS A 280 35.70 -33.23 26.35
N ALA A 281 36.08 -32.41 25.35
CA ALA A 281 37.46 -32.16 24.87
C ALA A 281 37.56 -30.90 23.94
N PHE A 282 38.53 -29.99 24.20
CA PHE A 282 39.10 -28.84 23.41
C PHE A 282 38.14 -27.82 22.70
N GLN A 283 38.38 -26.49 22.55
CA GLN A 283 39.56 -25.59 22.32
C GLN A 283 40.15 -25.69 20.89
N SER A 284 40.64 -24.64 20.20
CA SER A 284 40.78 -23.17 20.42
C SER A 284 40.52 -22.43 19.06
N SER A 285 40.91 -21.19 18.67
CA SER A 285 41.74 -20.08 19.19
C SER A 285 41.22 -18.69 18.69
N SER A 286 42.08 -17.72 18.31
CA SER A 286 41.71 -16.34 17.89
C SER A 286 42.83 -15.58 17.13
N SER A 287 42.47 -14.55 16.35
CA SER A 287 43.36 -13.44 15.91
C SER A 287 42.55 -12.23 15.41
N ALA A 288 43.10 -11.00 15.47
CA ALA A 288 42.38 -9.75 15.10
C ALA A 288 43.33 -8.59 14.70
N ALA A 289 42.88 -7.69 13.82
CA ALA A 289 43.32 -6.29 13.58
C ALA A 289 42.68 -5.73 12.28
N ALA A 290 42.74 -4.44 11.92
CA ALA A 290 42.44 -3.20 12.66
C ALA A 290 42.42 -1.98 11.69
N VAL A 291 41.42 -1.10 11.80
CA VAL A 291 41.44 0.36 11.52
C VAL A 291 41.98 0.88 10.17
N ARG A 292 41.12 1.60 9.43
CA ARG A 292 41.31 3.05 9.13
C ARG A 292 40.02 3.73 8.65
N SER A 293 39.84 4.97 9.11
CA SER A 293 38.81 5.90 8.68
C SER A 293 39.43 6.99 7.81
N HIS A 294 38.70 7.52 6.83
CA HIS A 294 39.03 8.77 6.16
C HIS A 294 37.86 9.73 6.26
N THR A 295 38.14 10.94 6.70
CA THR A 295 37.29 12.12 6.57
C THR A 295 37.49 12.74 5.20
N ALA A 296 36.46 13.44 4.71
CA ALA A 296 36.55 14.39 3.62
C ALA A 296 35.76 15.64 4.05
N ASP A 297 36.37 16.80 3.92
CA ASP A 297 35.78 18.07 4.34
C ASP A 297 35.08 18.73 3.14
N ASP A 298 33.74 18.79 3.15
CA ASP A 298 32.97 19.61 2.23
C ASP A 298 32.56 20.92 2.93
N VAL A 299 32.96 22.06 2.33
CA VAL A 299 32.74 23.39 2.91
C VAL A 299 31.34 23.88 2.57
N ALA A 300 30.45 23.88 3.58
CA ALA A 300 29.12 24.47 3.46
C ALA A 300 29.21 25.99 3.30
N VAL A 301 28.75 26.52 2.16
CA VAL A 301 28.58 27.97 1.95
C VAL A 301 27.27 28.39 2.59
N THR A 302 27.34 28.90 3.83
CA THR A 302 26.20 29.51 4.52
C THR A 302 26.11 30.99 4.19
N GLU A 303 25.17 31.37 3.33
CA GLU A 303 24.71 32.77 3.28
C GLU A 303 23.90 33.07 4.55
N PRO A 304 24.10 34.24 5.22
CA PRO A 304 23.34 34.59 6.41
C PRO A 304 21.90 34.98 6.04
N VAL A 305 20.93 34.19 6.51
CA VAL A 305 19.49 34.48 6.36
C VAL A 305 19.12 35.70 7.22
N PRO A 306 18.35 36.68 6.71
CA PRO A 306 17.82 37.77 7.53
C PRO A 306 16.76 37.27 8.52
N ASP A 307 16.86 37.66 9.80
CA ASP A 307 16.02 37.20 10.93
C ASP A 307 14.50 37.45 10.80
N GLU A 308 14.03 38.13 9.75
CA GLU A 308 12.62 38.53 9.57
C GLU A 308 11.97 38.01 8.27
N CYS A 309 12.54 37.02 7.58
CA CYS A 309 11.92 36.47 6.36
C CYS A 309 10.80 35.45 6.69
N PRO A 310 9.50 35.73 6.38
CA PRO A 310 8.39 34.83 6.72
C PRO A 310 8.21 33.66 5.75
N VAL A 311 9.09 33.50 4.76
CA VAL A 311 9.08 32.42 3.76
C VAL A 311 10.50 31.86 3.65
N CYS A 312 10.77 30.81 4.42
CA CYS A 312 12.04 30.08 4.39
C CYS A 312 11.75 28.57 4.35
N SER A 313 12.19 27.91 3.28
CA SER A 313 12.14 26.46 3.12
C SER A 313 13.14 26.09 2.04
N HIS A 314 13.99 25.10 2.30
CA HIS A 314 15.03 24.65 1.37
C HIS A 314 14.81 23.20 0.92
N ASN A 315 14.03 22.41 1.66
CA ASN A 315 13.64 21.04 1.32
C ASN A 315 12.36 20.58 2.05
N GLU A 316 11.90 19.37 1.72
CA GLU A 316 10.66 18.73 2.21
C GLU A 316 10.80 18.06 3.61
N TRP A 317 11.96 18.18 4.27
CA TRP A 317 12.25 17.59 5.59
C TRP A 317 12.84 18.58 6.60
N ASP A 318 12.86 19.88 6.25
CA ASP A 318 13.06 20.97 7.21
C ASP A 318 11.94 20.94 8.26
N THR A 319 12.22 21.38 9.49
CA THR A 319 11.27 21.27 10.60
C THR A 319 10.04 22.14 10.36
N LEU A 320 8.85 21.54 10.21
CA LEU A 320 7.61 22.25 9.90
C LEU A 320 7.12 23.11 11.06
N GLU A 321 7.33 24.43 10.97
CA GLU A 321 6.79 25.40 11.94
C GLU A 321 5.28 25.63 11.74
N GLU A 322 4.44 24.71 12.23
CA GLU A 322 2.97 24.82 12.19
C GLU A 322 2.42 25.96 13.08
N LYS A 323 2.60 27.20 12.61
CA LYS A 323 2.24 28.47 13.27
C LYS A 323 0.76 28.60 13.69
N TYR A 324 -0.13 27.77 13.14
CA TYR A 324 -1.59 27.87 13.31
C TYR A 324 -2.28 26.56 13.75
N GLY A 325 -1.53 25.52 14.12
CA GLY A 325 -2.10 24.25 14.60
C GLY A 325 -3.02 24.45 15.81
N GLY A 326 -4.27 23.99 15.71
CA GLY A 326 -5.28 24.13 16.77
C GLY A 326 -5.92 25.52 16.92
N GLN A 327 -5.54 26.50 16.10
CA GLN A 327 -6.16 27.84 16.08
C GLN A 327 -7.37 27.89 15.13
N THR A 328 -8.21 28.91 15.26
CA THR A 328 -9.33 29.16 14.34
C THR A 328 -8.86 29.71 12.99
N PHE A 329 -9.58 29.40 11.92
CA PHE A 329 -9.40 30.08 10.63
C PHE A 329 -9.64 31.60 10.76
N PRO A 330 -8.97 32.45 9.94
CA PRO A 330 -9.09 33.90 10.04
C PRO A 330 -10.54 34.41 10.02
N GLU A 331 -10.92 35.15 11.06
CA GLU A 331 -12.31 35.55 11.33
C GLU A 331 -12.95 36.34 10.16
N GLU A 332 -12.20 37.29 9.59
CA GLU A 332 -12.62 38.08 8.41
C GLU A 332 -12.80 37.24 7.13
N HIS A 333 -12.18 36.07 7.06
CA HIS A 333 -12.38 35.14 5.96
C HIS A 333 -13.61 34.26 6.21
N LEU A 334 -13.80 33.80 7.45
CA LEU A 334 -15.00 33.06 7.87
C LEU A 334 -16.27 33.90 7.71
N LYS A 335 -16.26 35.20 8.06
CA LYS A 335 -17.40 36.11 7.86
C LYS A 335 -17.87 36.15 6.39
N LYS A 336 -16.92 36.19 5.45
CA LYS A 336 -17.21 36.16 4.02
C LYS A 336 -17.74 34.79 3.57
N ALA A 337 -17.09 33.71 3.98
CA ALA A 337 -17.55 32.34 3.68
C ALA A 337 -18.97 32.07 4.22
N ILE A 338 -19.31 32.55 5.42
CA ILE A 338 -20.67 32.47 5.98
C ILE A 338 -21.66 33.24 5.10
N THR A 339 -21.29 34.45 4.65
CA THR A 339 -22.14 35.29 3.79
C THR A 339 -22.42 34.63 2.43
N GLU A 340 -21.38 34.07 1.80
CA GLU A 340 -21.48 33.31 0.55
C GLU A 340 -22.37 32.07 0.69
N ILE A 341 -22.24 31.32 1.81
CA ILE A 341 -23.01 30.10 2.05
C ILE A 341 -24.47 30.37 2.46
N GLU A 342 -24.77 31.48 3.14
CA GLU A 342 -26.17 31.90 3.32
C GLU A 342 -26.83 32.29 2.00
N GLU A 343 -26.12 32.96 1.08
CA GLU A 343 -26.67 33.28 -0.24
C GLU A 343 -26.81 32.05 -1.13
N MET A 344 -25.86 31.10 -1.08
CA MET A 344 -26.06 29.76 -1.66
C MET A 344 -27.33 29.09 -1.11
N CYS A 345 -27.60 29.20 0.19
CA CYS A 345 -28.83 28.69 0.80
C CYS A 345 -30.08 29.44 0.33
N ASN A 346 -30.02 30.75 0.09
CA ASN A 346 -31.13 31.53 -0.48
C ASN A 346 -31.45 31.10 -1.91
N ILE A 347 -30.42 30.96 -2.75
CA ILE A 347 -30.56 30.54 -4.15
C ILE A 347 -31.08 29.10 -4.23
N LEU A 348 -30.62 28.19 -3.36
CA LEU A 348 -31.18 26.83 -3.26
C LEU A 348 -32.67 26.84 -2.89
N ARG A 349 -33.09 27.67 -1.91
CA ARG A 349 -34.52 27.84 -1.56
C ARG A 349 -35.32 28.38 -2.75
N HIS A 350 -34.79 29.34 -3.50
CA HIS A 350 -35.43 29.93 -4.68
C HIS A 350 -35.58 28.94 -5.84
N GLU A 351 -34.58 28.10 -6.10
CA GLU A 351 -34.63 27.01 -7.11
C GLU A 351 -35.48 25.79 -6.65
N GLY A 352 -36.15 25.89 -5.48
CA GLY A 352 -37.15 24.95 -4.97
C GLY A 352 -36.64 23.88 -3.98
N VAL A 353 -35.41 24.02 -3.47
CA VAL A 353 -34.76 23.02 -2.61
C VAL A 353 -35.04 23.30 -1.12
N ILE A 354 -35.44 22.26 -0.39
CA ILE A 354 -35.56 22.33 1.08
C ILE A 354 -34.17 22.24 1.69
N VAL A 355 -33.61 23.40 2.09
CA VAL A 355 -32.30 23.50 2.74
C VAL A 355 -32.41 23.17 4.23
N ARG A 356 -31.52 22.32 4.72
CA ARG A 356 -31.29 22.05 6.16
C ARG A 356 -29.82 22.32 6.48
N ARG A 357 -29.50 22.63 7.74
CA ARG A 357 -28.17 23.02 8.21
C ARG A 357 -27.81 22.26 9.49
N PRO A 358 -26.53 21.94 9.74
CA PRO A 358 -26.08 21.35 11.00
C PRO A 358 -26.34 22.27 12.20
N GLU A 359 -26.34 21.71 13.42
CA GLU A 359 -26.27 22.50 14.64
C GLU A 359 -24.92 23.22 14.75
N PRO A 360 -24.89 24.50 15.18
CA PRO A 360 -23.66 25.18 15.57
C PRO A 360 -22.96 24.43 16.70
N ILE A 361 -21.67 24.14 16.51
CA ILE A 361 -20.80 23.49 17.50
C ILE A 361 -19.51 24.30 17.59
N ASP A 362 -19.00 24.46 18.80
CA ASP A 362 -17.63 24.92 19.03
C ASP A 362 -16.65 23.78 18.74
N TRP A 363 -15.78 24.01 17.75
CA TRP A 363 -14.77 23.06 17.31
C TRP A 363 -13.41 23.27 17.98
N SER A 364 -13.22 24.33 18.76
CA SER A 364 -11.99 24.54 19.54
C SER A 364 -11.89 23.62 20.76
N VAL A 365 -13.00 22.97 21.15
CA VAL A 365 -13.07 22.08 22.32
C VAL A 365 -12.17 20.85 22.14
N ASP A 366 -11.15 20.76 22.99
CA ASP A 366 -10.33 19.56 23.19
C ASP A 366 -11.19 18.33 23.55
N TYR A 367 -10.88 17.19 22.94
CA TYR A 367 -11.38 15.89 23.37
C TYR A 367 -10.29 14.82 23.32
N LYS A 368 -10.54 13.75 24.07
CA LYS A 368 -9.62 12.64 24.26
C LYS A 368 -10.33 11.30 24.16
N THR A 369 -9.78 10.41 23.34
CA THR A 369 -10.12 8.98 23.28
C THR A 369 -9.08 8.19 24.10
N PRO A 370 -9.22 6.86 24.24
CA PRO A 370 -8.14 6.03 24.79
C PRO A 370 -6.85 6.10 23.96
N ASP A 371 -6.99 6.34 22.65
CA ASP A 371 -5.92 6.24 21.64
C ASP A 371 -5.25 7.59 21.32
N PHE A 372 -5.95 8.73 21.42
CA PHE A 372 -5.43 10.05 21.05
C PHE A 372 -6.14 11.24 21.72
N THR A 373 -5.54 12.43 21.63
CA THR A 373 -6.16 13.74 21.96
C THR A 373 -6.22 14.59 20.69
N SER A 374 -7.27 15.41 20.49
CA SER A 374 -7.38 16.35 19.37
C SER A 374 -8.46 17.41 19.66
N THR A 375 -8.36 18.57 18.99
CA THR A 375 -9.46 19.54 18.86
C THR A 375 -10.45 19.10 17.76
N GLY A 376 -11.54 19.82 17.57
CA GLY A 376 -12.43 19.66 16.42
C GLY A 376 -11.87 20.29 15.14
N MET A 377 -12.69 20.24 14.08
CA MET A 377 -12.38 20.87 12.79
C MET A 377 -13.51 21.82 12.36
N TYR A 378 -14.58 21.30 11.76
CA TYR A 378 -15.76 22.05 11.32
C TYR A 378 -16.95 21.11 11.03
N ALA A 379 -18.08 21.68 10.60
CA ALA A 379 -19.16 20.97 9.90
C ALA A 379 -19.52 21.68 8.58
N ALA A 380 -18.49 22.11 7.84
CA ALA A 380 -18.62 22.80 6.56
C ALA A 380 -19.01 21.85 5.41
N MET A 381 -18.41 20.64 5.40
CA MET A 381 -18.45 19.71 4.28
C MET A 381 -19.28 18.46 4.63
N PRO A 382 -20.63 18.51 4.61
CA PRO A 382 -21.47 17.36 4.95
C PRO A 382 -21.24 16.15 4.02
N ARG A 383 -20.76 16.38 2.79
CA ARG A 383 -20.48 15.32 1.80
C ARG A 383 -19.46 14.30 2.30
N ASP A 384 -18.46 14.77 3.04
CA ASP A 384 -17.33 13.97 3.52
C ASP A 384 -17.76 12.93 4.56
N ILE A 385 -18.84 13.22 5.29
CA ILE A 385 -19.30 12.45 6.45
C ILE A 385 -20.69 11.82 6.28
N LEU A 386 -21.55 12.35 5.40
CA LEU A 386 -22.88 11.82 5.13
C LEU A 386 -23.03 11.38 3.66
N LEU A 387 -23.18 10.07 3.46
CA LEU A 387 -23.60 9.48 2.19
C LEU A 387 -25.06 9.04 2.28
N VAL A 388 -25.82 9.21 1.19
CA VAL A 388 -27.23 8.78 1.09
C VAL A 388 -27.37 7.77 -0.03
N VAL A 389 -27.95 6.60 0.26
CA VAL A 389 -28.13 5.49 -0.70
C VAL A 389 -29.55 4.97 -0.60
N GLY A 390 -30.36 5.22 -1.64
CA GLY A 390 -31.78 4.86 -1.64
C GLY A 390 -32.56 5.61 -0.55
N ASN A 391 -33.01 4.89 0.49
CA ASN A 391 -33.69 5.46 1.66
C ASN A 391 -32.83 5.41 2.94
N GLU A 392 -31.51 5.31 2.80
CA GLU A 392 -30.56 5.13 3.91
C GLU A 392 -29.53 6.26 3.98
N ILE A 393 -29.33 6.80 5.18
CA ILE A 393 -28.26 7.77 5.50
C ILE A 393 -27.16 7.02 6.24
N ILE A 394 -25.93 7.10 5.72
CA ILE A 394 -24.74 6.44 6.24
C ILE A 394 -23.77 7.50 6.77
N GLU A 395 -23.47 7.46 8.07
CA GLU A 395 -22.38 8.22 8.66
C GLU A 395 -21.04 7.52 8.38
N ALA A 396 -20.11 8.23 7.75
CA ALA A 396 -18.77 7.75 7.43
C ALA A 396 -17.87 7.61 8.69
N PRO A 397 -16.85 6.74 8.66
CA PRO A 397 -15.96 6.55 9.81
C PRO A 397 -15.08 7.76 10.09
N MET A 398 -14.73 8.53 9.04
CA MET A 398 -13.62 9.49 8.99
C MET A 398 -12.25 8.85 9.27
N ALA A 399 -11.17 9.55 8.90
CA ALA A 399 -9.79 9.10 9.12
C ALA A 399 -8.89 10.15 9.80
N TRP A 400 -9.32 11.41 9.86
CA TRP A 400 -8.61 12.47 10.57
C TRP A 400 -9.07 12.54 12.02
N ARG A 401 -8.11 12.61 12.96
CA ARG A 401 -8.36 12.73 14.41
C ARG A 401 -9.34 13.88 14.69
N ALA A 402 -9.07 15.06 14.14
CA ALA A 402 -9.88 16.27 14.30
C ALA A 402 -11.35 16.16 13.82
N ARG A 403 -11.67 15.16 12.99
CA ARG A 403 -13.02 14.90 12.43
C ARG A 403 -13.76 13.77 13.15
N PHE A 404 -13.21 13.23 14.25
CA PHE A 404 -13.79 12.07 14.93
C PHE A 404 -15.24 12.32 15.39
N PHE A 405 -15.52 13.47 16.01
CA PHE A 405 -16.84 13.84 16.55
C PHE A 405 -17.72 14.69 15.63
N GLU A 406 -17.33 14.91 14.37
CA GLU A 406 -18.03 15.78 13.42
C GLU A 406 -19.52 15.40 13.21
N TYR A 407 -19.83 14.10 13.29
CA TYR A 407 -21.20 13.59 13.21
C TYR A 407 -22.19 14.27 14.17
N ARG A 408 -21.71 14.79 15.32
CA ARG A 408 -22.54 15.43 16.35
C ARG A 408 -23.40 16.55 15.77
N ALA A 409 -22.86 17.35 14.85
CA ALA A 409 -23.55 18.49 14.26
C ALA A 409 -24.76 18.09 13.39
N TYR A 410 -24.77 16.85 12.88
CA TYR A 410 -25.80 16.33 11.98
C TYR A 410 -26.81 15.40 12.68
N ARG A 411 -26.47 14.84 13.85
CA ARG A 411 -27.37 13.95 14.63
C ARG A 411 -28.79 14.49 14.86
N PRO A 412 -29.08 15.79 15.05
CA PRO A 412 -30.44 16.30 15.14
C PRO A 412 -31.28 15.99 13.90
N LEU A 413 -30.74 16.30 12.72
CA LEU A 413 -31.36 16.05 11.42
C LEU A 413 -31.53 14.55 11.17
N ILE A 414 -30.49 13.76 11.45
CA ILE A 414 -30.52 12.31 11.23
C ILE A 414 -31.57 11.63 12.12
N LYS A 415 -31.68 12.04 13.40
CA LYS A 415 -32.75 11.58 14.31
C LYS A 415 -34.15 11.98 13.81
N GLU A 416 -34.29 13.11 13.14
CA GLU A 416 -35.56 13.54 12.54
C GLU A 416 -35.93 12.65 11.34
N TYR A 417 -35.01 12.46 10.39
CA TYR A 417 -35.24 11.61 9.22
C TYR A 417 -35.49 10.14 9.62
N PHE A 418 -34.79 9.62 10.63
CA PHE A 418 -35.01 8.29 11.17
C PHE A 418 -36.44 8.13 11.74
N LYS A 419 -36.95 9.13 12.47
CA LYS A 419 -38.36 9.17 12.92
C LYS A 419 -39.36 9.27 11.77
N GLN A 420 -38.95 9.82 10.63
CA GLN A 420 -39.75 9.88 9.39
C GLN A 420 -39.62 8.60 8.53
N GLY A 421 -38.91 7.56 9.00
CA GLY A 421 -38.80 6.26 8.34
C GLY A 421 -37.60 6.09 7.42
N ALA A 422 -36.65 7.03 7.40
CA ALA A 422 -35.35 6.81 6.76
C ALA A 422 -34.54 5.76 7.55
N LYS A 423 -33.80 4.89 6.85
CA LYS A 423 -32.79 4.07 7.51
C LYS A 423 -31.60 4.94 7.92
N TRP A 424 -30.96 4.57 9.01
CA TRP A 424 -29.76 5.23 9.52
C TRP A 424 -28.72 4.18 9.91
N THR A 425 -27.52 4.30 9.35
CA THR A 425 -26.38 3.43 9.61
C THR A 425 -25.18 4.29 9.99
N THR A 426 -24.35 3.80 10.92
CA THR A 426 -23.03 4.37 11.21
C THR A 426 -21.95 3.36 10.87
N ALA A 427 -20.99 3.74 10.02
CA ALA A 427 -19.83 2.90 9.74
C ALA A 427 -19.01 2.61 11.02
N PRO A 428 -18.32 1.47 11.11
CA PRO A 428 -17.48 1.14 12.27
C PRO A 428 -16.44 2.23 12.54
N LYS A 429 -16.57 2.92 13.68
CA LYS A 429 -15.71 4.05 14.04
C LYS A 429 -14.29 3.52 14.36
N PRO A 430 -13.23 3.97 13.67
CA PRO A 430 -11.87 3.49 13.90
C PRO A 430 -11.32 4.05 15.22
N THR A 431 -10.35 3.36 15.82
CA THR A 431 -9.58 3.86 16.98
C THR A 431 -8.78 5.12 16.65
N MET A 432 -8.32 5.24 15.40
CA MET A 432 -7.34 6.24 14.96
C MET A 432 -6.05 6.21 15.82
N SER A 433 -5.59 5.00 16.12
CA SER A 433 -4.24 4.72 16.62
C SER A 433 -3.20 4.92 15.50
N ASP A 434 -1.92 5.07 15.87
CA ASP A 434 -0.86 5.49 14.93
C ASP A 434 -0.62 4.50 13.76
N ASP A 435 -1.00 3.23 13.92
CA ASP A 435 -0.95 2.19 12.87
C ASP A 435 -1.89 2.44 11.65
N LEU A 436 -2.74 3.47 11.67
CA LEU A 436 -3.79 3.70 10.66
C LEU A 436 -3.36 4.53 9.44
N TYR A 437 -2.26 5.29 9.53
CA TYR A 437 -2.03 6.45 8.65
C TYR A 437 -1.29 6.14 7.33
N ASP A 438 -2.05 6.08 6.22
CA ASP A 438 -1.52 6.16 4.83
C ASP A 438 -2.50 6.83 3.83
N LYS A 439 -3.83 6.79 4.04
CA LYS A 439 -4.85 7.60 3.31
C LYS A 439 -6.16 7.71 4.10
N VAL A 440 -7.06 8.60 3.65
CA VAL A 440 -8.38 8.81 4.27
C VAL A 440 -9.43 7.74 3.95
N THR A 441 -9.30 7.07 2.79
CA THR A 441 -10.14 5.91 2.41
C THR A 441 -9.23 4.74 2.07
N ASN A 442 -9.46 3.58 2.71
CA ASN A 442 -8.68 2.37 2.52
C ASN A 442 -9.54 1.18 2.05
N MET A 443 -8.88 0.10 1.62
CA MET A 443 -9.56 -1.10 1.10
C MET A 443 -10.53 -1.74 2.09
N MET A 444 -10.31 -1.63 3.40
CA MET A 444 -11.25 -2.17 4.40
C MET A 444 -12.54 -1.33 4.50
N GLY A 445 -12.44 -0.01 4.34
CA GLY A 445 -13.61 0.88 4.25
C GLY A 445 -14.43 0.63 2.98
N ILE A 446 -13.75 0.47 1.83
CA ILE A 446 -14.39 0.12 0.55
C ILE A 446 -15.06 -1.26 0.65
N GLU A 447 -14.40 -2.26 1.23
CA GLU A 447 -14.94 -3.62 1.41
C GLU A 447 -16.06 -3.68 2.45
N TRP A 448 -16.11 -2.75 3.41
CA TRP A 448 -17.27 -2.58 4.28
C TRP A 448 -18.47 -2.04 3.48
N MET A 449 -18.29 -0.94 2.73
CA MET A 449 -19.32 -0.39 1.85
C MET A 449 -19.86 -1.41 0.84
N ARG A 450 -18.96 -2.16 0.18
CA ARG A 450 -19.32 -3.17 -0.82
C ARG A 450 -20.18 -4.29 -0.24
N ARG A 451 -19.88 -4.76 0.98
CA ARG A 451 -20.69 -5.79 1.65
C ARG A 451 -21.98 -5.25 2.27
N HIS A 452 -21.99 -4.00 2.74
CA HIS A 452 -23.17 -3.36 3.34
C HIS A 452 -24.28 -3.10 2.32
N LEU A 453 -23.92 -2.68 1.10
CA LEU A 453 -24.89 -2.34 0.04
C LEU A 453 -25.24 -3.50 -0.92
N ALA A 454 -24.59 -4.66 -0.77
CA ALA A 454 -24.87 -5.85 -1.57
C ALA A 454 -26.19 -6.52 -1.18
N PRO A 455 -26.89 -7.22 -2.11
CA PRO A 455 -26.56 -7.37 -3.53
C PRO A 455 -27.06 -6.22 -4.42
N THR A 456 -27.83 -5.28 -3.86
CA THR A 456 -28.59 -4.27 -4.62
C THR A 456 -27.71 -3.26 -5.36
N TYR A 457 -26.60 -2.83 -4.76
CA TYR A 457 -25.67 -1.88 -5.35
C TYR A 457 -24.29 -2.52 -5.57
N LYS A 458 -23.57 -2.04 -6.58
CA LYS A 458 -22.18 -2.41 -6.87
C LYS A 458 -21.26 -1.24 -6.51
N VAL A 459 -20.27 -1.50 -5.65
CA VAL A 459 -19.20 -0.53 -5.37
C VAL A 459 -18.03 -0.86 -6.30
N HIS A 460 -17.75 0.03 -7.24
CA HIS A 460 -16.63 -0.08 -8.18
C HIS A 460 -15.44 0.73 -7.66
N ILE A 461 -14.23 0.19 -7.83
CA ILE A 461 -12.97 0.86 -7.50
C ILE A 461 -12.39 1.40 -8.80
N ILE A 462 -12.04 2.69 -8.81
CA ILE A 462 -11.34 3.35 -9.91
C ILE A 462 -10.16 4.16 -9.36
N SER A 463 -9.09 4.27 -10.14
CA SER A 463 -7.84 4.92 -9.78
C SER A 463 -7.53 6.10 -10.69
N PHE A 464 -6.81 7.09 -10.15
CA PHE A 464 -6.45 8.31 -10.85
C PHE A 464 -4.98 8.64 -10.62
N LYS A 465 -4.37 9.37 -11.56
CA LYS A 465 -3.04 9.97 -11.36
C LYS A 465 -3.16 11.24 -10.51
N ASP A 466 -3.35 11.06 -9.21
CA ASP A 466 -3.44 12.14 -8.21
C ASP A 466 -2.35 11.94 -7.14
N PRO A 467 -1.49 12.92 -6.84
CA PRO A 467 -0.47 12.79 -5.79
C PRO A 467 -1.06 12.75 -4.38
N ASN A 468 -2.20 13.43 -4.12
CA ASN A 468 -2.77 13.60 -2.78
C ASN A 468 -4.29 13.28 -2.75
N PRO A 469 -4.70 12.05 -3.12
CA PRO A 469 -6.11 11.69 -3.25
C PRO A 469 -6.80 11.62 -1.89
N MET A 470 -7.80 12.49 -1.69
CA MET A 470 -8.71 12.45 -0.53
C MET A 470 -10.16 12.20 -0.95
N HIS A 471 -10.73 13.10 -1.74
CA HIS A 471 -12.11 13.03 -2.25
C HIS A 471 -12.10 12.94 -3.78
N ILE A 472 -13.12 12.28 -4.35
CA ILE A 472 -13.21 11.97 -5.79
C ILE A 472 -13.91 13.07 -6.61
N ASP A 473 -14.68 13.94 -5.97
CA ASP A 473 -15.68 14.83 -6.58
C ASP A 473 -15.11 16.14 -7.16
N ALA A 474 -13.82 16.40 -7.00
CA ALA A 474 -13.03 17.37 -7.77
C ALA A 474 -12.10 16.70 -8.82
N THR A 475 -12.31 15.40 -9.07
CA THR A 475 -11.50 14.56 -9.97
C THR A 475 -12.37 13.82 -11.00
N PHE A 476 -13.51 13.29 -10.57
CA PHE A 476 -14.47 12.54 -11.40
C PHE A 476 -15.90 12.79 -10.89
N ASN A 477 -16.58 13.77 -11.46
CA ASN A 477 -17.88 14.27 -10.98
C ASN A 477 -18.99 13.87 -11.96
N ILE A 478 -19.90 12.99 -11.53
CA ILE A 478 -20.97 12.43 -12.37
C ILE A 478 -22.15 13.40 -12.36
N ILE A 479 -22.45 13.98 -13.52
CA ILE A 479 -23.41 15.09 -13.66
C ILE A 479 -24.73 14.70 -14.37
N GLY A 480 -24.84 13.48 -14.88
CA GLY A 480 -26.12 12.97 -15.42
C GLY A 480 -26.05 11.50 -15.87
N PRO A 481 -27.16 10.93 -16.34
CA PRO A 481 -27.21 9.61 -16.96
C PRO A 481 -26.17 9.48 -18.09
N GLY A 482 -25.14 8.67 -17.88
CA GLY A 482 -24.06 8.49 -18.86
C GLY A 482 -23.20 9.75 -19.11
N LEU A 483 -23.16 10.73 -18.20
CA LEU A 483 -22.42 11.98 -18.38
C LEU A 483 -21.55 12.31 -17.15
N VAL A 484 -20.24 12.50 -17.37
CA VAL A 484 -19.25 12.70 -16.30
C VAL A 484 -18.20 13.74 -16.65
N LEU A 485 -17.84 14.58 -15.68
CA LEU A 485 -16.68 15.47 -15.74
C LEU A 485 -15.45 14.70 -15.24
N SER A 486 -14.45 14.51 -16.10
CA SER A 486 -13.16 13.91 -15.74
C SER A 486 -12.08 14.99 -15.75
N ASN A 487 -11.46 15.24 -14.59
CA ASN A 487 -10.36 16.18 -14.43
C ASN A 487 -9.20 15.82 -15.40
N PRO A 488 -8.70 16.77 -16.22
CA PRO A 488 -7.66 16.49 -17.20
C PRO A 488 -6.27 16.23 -16.58
N ASP A 489 -5.97 16.83 -15.42
CA ASP A 489 -4.70 16.63 -14.70
C ASP A 489 -4.64 15.26 -14.01
N ARG A 490 -5.81 14.69 -13.72
CA ARG A 490 -6.00 13.45 -12.94
C ARG A 490 -6.76 12.39 -13.77
N PRO A 491 -6.20 11.88 -14.87
CA PRO A 491 -6.87 10.89 -15.71
C PRO A 491 -7.22 9.60 -14.95
N CYS A 492 -8.40 9.06 -15.26
CA CYS A 492 -8.93 7.80 -14.71
C CYS A 492 -8.31 6.58 -15.41
N GLY A 493 -7.74 5.65 -14.65
CA GLY A 493 -7.13 4.43 -15.19
C GLY A 493 -8.13 3.48 -15.86
N GLN A 494 -9.39 3.50 -15.43
CA GLN A 494 -10.47 2.63 -15.92
C GLN A 494 -11.44 3.38 -16.85
N ILE A 495 -11.01 4.47 -17.50
CA ILE A 495 -11.90 5.32 -18.32
C ILE A 495 -12.59 4.56 -19.46
N GLU A 496 -11.95 3.51 -19.98
CA GLU A 496 -12.51 2.63 -21.01
C GLU A 496 -13.75 1.84 -20.54
N MET A 497 -13.93 1.62 -19.22
CA MET A 497 -15.17 1.03 -18.67
C MET A 497 -16.38 1.92 -18.98
N PHE A 498 -16.22 3.23 -18.78
CA PHE A 498 -17.27 4.22 -19.00
C PHE A 498 -17.54 4.42 -20.49
N LYS A 499 -16.48 4.51 -21.32
CA LYS A 499 -16.62 4.61 -22.79
C LYS A 499 -17.35 3.39 -23.38
N LYS A 500 -17.03 2.16 -22.91
CA LYS A 500 -17.71 0.93 -23.33
C LYS A 500 -19.18 0.87 -22.90
N ALA A 501 -19.54 1.51 -21.79
CA ALA A 501 -20.92 1.73 -21.37
C ALA A 501 -21.62 2.90 -22.10
N GLY A 502 -20.98 3.51 -23.10
CA GLY A 502 -21.54 4.63 -23.87
C GLY A 502 -21.53 5.98 -23.18
N TRP A 503 -20.77 6.15 -22.09
CA TRP A 503 -20.73 7.41 -21.34
C TRP A 503 -19.98 8.51 -22.09
N THR A 504 -20.56 9.70 -22.07
CA THR A 504 -19.90 10.94 -22.50
C THR A 504 -18.98 11.42 -21.39
N VAL A 505 -17.67 11.36 -21.65
CA VAL A 505 -16.63 11.92 -20.77
C VAL A 505 -16.33 13.34 -21.23
N VAL A 506 -16.56 14.32 -20.36
CA VAL A 506 -16.25 15.73 -20.61
C VAL A 506 -15.04 16.13 -19.78
N HIS A 507 -14.09 16.82 -20.38
CA HIS A 507 -12.96 17.42 -19.66
C HIS A 507 -13.25 18.90 -19.38
N PRO A 508 -13.35 19.32 -18.11
CA PRO A 508 -13.59 20.73 -17.79
C PRO A 508 -12.36 21.58 -18.12
N PRO A 509 -12.55 22.86 -18.49
CA PRO A 509 -11.46 23.79 -18.74
C PRO A 509 -10.72 24.13 -17.44
N THR A 510 -9.49 24.62 -17.59
CA THR A 510 -8.65 25.08 -16.48
C THR A 510 -9.39 26.11 -15.60
N PRO A 511 -9.28 26.01 -14.25
CA PRO A 511 -9.88 26.98 -13.33
C PRO A 511 -9.37 28.41 -13.51
N LEU A 512 -10.19 29.39 -13.17
CA LEU A 512 -9.92 30.83 -13.22
C LEU A 512 -9.66 31.45 -11.83
N ILE A 513 -9.76 30.68 -10.76
CA ILE A 513 -9.34 31.09 -9.41
C ILE A 513 -7.84 31.48 -9.42
N PRO A 514 -7.48 32.70 -8.97
CA PRO A 514 -6.08 33.14 -8.90
C PRO A 514 -5.23 32.28 -7.97
N ASP A 515 -3.96 32.07 -8.35
CA ASP A 515 -3.01 31.26 -7.57
C ASP A 515 -2.56 31.94 -6.25
N ASP A 516 -2.85 33.24 -6.04
CA ASP A 516 -2.66 33.95 -4.77
C ASP A 516 -3.87 33.85 -3.81
N HIS A 517 -5.00 33.28 -4.27
CA HIS A 517 -6.17 33.08 -3.42
C HIS A 517 -5.93 31.88 -2.46
N PRO A 518 -6.09 32.05 -1.13
CA PRO A 518 -5.81 30.98 -0.18
C PRO A 518 -6.76 29.79 -0.34
N LEU A 519 -6.18 28.62 -0.60
CA LEU A 519 -6.84 27.32 -0.50
C LEU A 519 -6.09 26.50 0.55
N TRP A 520 -6.56 26.50 1.81
CA TRP A 520 -5.92 25.75 2.90
C TRP A 520 -6.05 24.22 2.72
N MET A 521 -7.02 23.80 1.91
CA MET A 521 -7.31 22.42 1.55
C MET A 521 -7.78 22.34 0.09
N SER A 522 -7.74 21.14 -0.49
CA SER A 522 -8.09 20.88 -1.89
C SER A 522 -7.17 21.61 -2.87
N SER A 523 -7.70 22.05 -4.02
CA SER A 523 -6.94 22.56 -5.18
C SER A 523 -7.85 23.40 -6.07
N LYS A 524 -7.28 24.17 -7.02
CA LYS A 524 -8.07 25.02 -7.93
C LYS A 524 -9.17 24.30 -8.73
N TRP A 525 -9.09 22.98 -8.87
CA TRP A 525 -10.14 22.11 -9.44
C TRP A 525 -11.47 22.05 -8.66
N LEU A 526 -11.64 22.82 -7.57
CA LEU A 526 -12.97 23.09 -7.01
C LEU A 526 -13.95 23.72 -8.03
N SER A 527 -13.47 24.31 -9.14
CA SER A 527 -14.32 24.78 -10.25
C SER A 527 -15.24 23.68 -10.84
N MET A 528 -14.81 22.42 -10.83
CA MET A 528 -15.61 21.27 -11.28
C MET A 528 -16.33 20.52 -10.14
N ASN A 529 -16.24 21.00 -8.89
CA ASN A 529 -16.95 20.45 -7.74
C ASN A 529 -18.41 20.94 -7.68
N VAL A 530 -19.12 20.79 -8.79
CA VAL A 530 -20.46 21.35 -9.04
C VAL A 530 -21.58 20.53 -8.41
N LEU A 531 -22.70 21.19 -8.12
CA LEU A 531 -23.92 20.53 -7.64
C LEU A 531 -25.00 20.56 -8.73
N MET A 532 -25.32 19.40 -9.29
CA MET A 532 -26.51 19.27 -10.15
C MET A 532 -27.77 19.41 -9.29
N LEU A 533 -28.69 20.28 -9.69
CA LEU A 533 -30.04 20.39 -9.12
C LEU A 533 -30.97 19.38 -9.82
N ASP A 534 -30.86 19.30 -11.15
CA ASP A 534 -31.37 18.25 -12.04
C ASP A 534 -30.48 18.17 -13.29
N GLU A 535 -30.79 17.25 -14.23
CA GLU A 535 -30.01 17.02 -15.47
C GLU A 535 -29.85 18.26 -16.38
N LYS A 536 -30.61 19.34 -16.15
CA LYS A 536 -30.58 20.58 -16.93
C LYS A 536 -30.30 21.82 -16.09
N ARG A 537 -29.99 21.69 -14.80
CA ARG A 537 -29.60 22.80 -13.90
C ARG A 537 -28.38 22.42 -13.05
N VAL A 538 -27.28 23.16 -13.23
CA VAL A 538 -26.05 23.01 -12.46
C VAL A 538 -25.76 24.26 -11.62
N MET A 539 -25.47 24.08 -10.34
CA MET A 539 -24.93 25.15 -9.49
C MET A 539 -23.41 25.18 -9.61
N VAL A 540 -22.88 26.34 -9.98
CA VAL A 540 -21.49 26.54 -10.45
C VAL A 540 -20.95 27.90 -10.00
N ASP A 541 -19.63 27.99 -9.82
CA ASP A 541 -18.97 29.19 -9.29
C ASP A 541 -19.13 30.37 -10.25
N ALA A 542 -19.57 31.52 -9.73
CA ALA A 542 -19.89 32.70 -10.51
C ALA A 542 -18.68 33.33 -11.22
N ASN A 543 -17.46 33.11 -10.72
CA ASN A 543 -16.23 33.60 -11.32
C ASN A 543 -15.66 32.64 -12.38
N GLU A 544 -16.01 31.36 -12.34
CA GLU A 544 -15.52 30.31 -13.25
C GLU A 544 -16.23 30.33 -14.63
N THR A 545 -16.08 31.46 -15.34
CA THR A 545 -16.78 31.72 -16.62
C THR A 545 -16.45 30.75 -17.76
N THR A 546 -15.32 30.04 -17.70
CA THR A 546 -14.93 29.01 -18.67
C THR A 546 -15.78 27.75 -18.53
N ILE A 547 -15.91 27.19 -17.31
CA ILE A 547 -16.73 25.99 -17.08
C ILE A 547 -18.24 26.32 -17.17
N GLN A 548 -18.66 27.55 -16.85
CA GLN A 548 -20.03 28.02 -17.14
C GLN A 548 -20.37 27.86 -18.64
N LYS A 549 -19.51 28.36 -19.54
CA LYS A 549 -19.69 28.23 -21.00
C LYS A 549 -19.69 26.77 -21.46
N MET A 550 -18.91 25.90 -20.81
CA MET A 550 -18.95 24.45 -21.08
C MET A 550 -20.34 23.86 -20.78
N PHE A 551 -20.94 24.18 -19.62
CA PHE A 551 -22.30 23.73 -19.30
C PHE A 551 -23.37 24.34 -20.22
N GLU A 552 -23.25 25.63 -20.54
CA GLU A 552 -24.13 26.32 -21.48
C GLU A 552 -24.10 25.65 -22.87
N ASN A 553 -22.91 25.26 -23.36
CA ASN A 553 -22.73 24.49 -24.60
C ASN A 553 -23.28 23.04 -24.52
N LEU A 554 -23.31 22.43 -23.34
CA LEU A 554 -23.96 21.12 -23.11
C LEU A 554 -25.50 21.22 -22.96
N GLY A 555 -26.08 22.42 -23.07
CA GLY A 555 -27.51 22.65 -22.87
C GLY A 555 -27.94 22.47 -21.40
N ILE A 556 -27.07 22.82 -20.45
CA ILE A 556 -27.32 22.77 -19.01
C ILE A 556 -27.33 24.21 -18.47
N LYS A 557 -28.45 24.64 -17.88
CA LYS A 557 -28.59 25.99 -17.28
C LYS A 557 -27.66 26.11 -16.07
N THR A 558 -26.79 27.11 -16.11
CA THR A 558 -25.92 27.48 -14.99
C THR A 558 -26.66 28.35 -13.97
N VAL A 559 -26.70 27.91 -12.72
CA VAL A 559 -27.10 28.68 -11.54
C VAL A 559 -25.82 29.19 -10.89
N LYS A 560 -25.52 30.48 -11.10
CA LYS A 560 -24.20 31.07 -10.80
C LYS A 560 -24.19 31.63 -9.38
N VAL A 561 -23.28 31.13 -8.54
CA VAL A 561 -23.15 31.51 -7.12
C VAL A 561 -21.69 31.78 -6.79
N ASN A 562 -21.37 32.84 -6.06
CA ASN A 562 -20.00 33.07 -5.59
C ASN A 562 -19.80 32.37 -4.23
N ILE A 563 -18.84 31.45 -4.16
CA ILE A 563 -18.40 30.79 -2.91
C ILE A 563 -16.87 30.88 -2.74
N ARG A 564 -16.26 31.95 -3.24
CA ARG A 564 -14.81 32.09 -3.35
C ARG A 564 -14.08 31.97 -2.01
N HIS A 565 -14.55 32.57 -0.94
CA HIS A 565 -13.94 32.46 0.39
C HIS A 565 -14.30 31.14 1.09
N ALA A 566 -15.48 30.59 0.80
CA ALA A 566 -15.89 29.27 1.25
C ALA A 566 -15.08 28.13 0.59
N ASN A 567 -14.62 28.30 -0.66
CA ASN A 567 -13.73 27.35 -1.35
C ASN A 567 -12.40 27.17 -0.58
N SER A 568 -11.90 28.19 0.12
CA SER A 568 -10.67 28.12 0.92
C SER A 568 -10.70 27.06 2.01
N LEU A 569 -11.90 26.71 2.50
CA LEU A 569 -12.13 25.65 3.48
C LEU A 569 -12.11 24.24 2.85
N GLY A 570 -11.78 24.10 1.56
CA GLY A 570 -11.45 22.82 0.93
C GLY A 570 -12.52 22.19 0.04
N GLY A 571 -13.62 22.89 -0.27
CA GLY A 571 -14.76 22.30 -0.95
C GLY A 571 -15.60 23.29 -1.73
N GLY A 572 -16.20 22.81 -2.83
CA GLY A 572 -17.18 23.54 -3.64
C GLY A 572 -18.60 23.05 -3.36
N PHE A 573 -19.54 23.33 -4.26
CA PHE A 573 -20.98 23.06 -4.06
C PHE A 573 -21.31 21.60 -3.72
N HIS A 574 -20.54 20.65 -4.25
CA HIS A 574 -20.75 19.24 -3.96
C HIS A 574 -20.22 18.84 -2.58
N CYS A 575 -19.08 19.39 -2.12
CA CYS A 575 -18.58 19.18 -0.76
C CYS A 575 -19.48 19.84 0.30
N TRP A 576 -19.90 21.09 0.05
CA TRP A 576 -20.75 21.90 0.95
C TRP A 576 -22.20 21.36 1.09
N THR A 577 -22.59 20.30 0.38
CA THR A 577 -23.96 19.75 0.42
C THR A 577 -24.01 18.23 0.48
N THR A 578 -25.03 17.68 1.15
CA THR A 578 -25.46 16.28 0.98
C THR A 578 -26.93 16.28 0.56
N ASP A 579 -27.21 15.67 -0.58
CA ASP A 579 -28.53 15.60 -1.20
C ASP A 579 -29.39 14.48 -0.58
N ILE A 580 -30.11 14.83 0.50
CA ILE A 580 -30.97 13.91 1.27
C ILE A 580 -32.10 13.30 0.44
N ARG A 581 -32.59 13.98 -0.60
CA ARG A 581 -33.71 13.50 -1.44
C ARG A 581 -33.69 14.11 -2.84
N ARG A 582 -33.56 13.25 -3.87
CA ARG A 582 -33.88 13.56 -5.27
C ARG A 582 -35.16 12.83 -5.69
N ARG A 583 -35.85 13.33 -6.72
CA ARG A 583 -37.02 12.66 -7.31
C ARG A 583 -36.56 11.77 -8.46
N GLY A 584 -36.61 10.45 -8.27
CA GLY A 584 -36.20 9.45 -9.25
C GLY A 584 -36.45 8.03 -8.74
N THR A 585 -35.91 7.03 -9.43
CA THR A 585 -35.95 5.61 -9.04
C THR A 585 -34.57 4.97 -9.13
N LEU A 586 -34.39 3.77 -8.59
CA LEU A 586 -33.15 3.01 -8.74
C LEU A 586 -33.04 2.45 -10.17
N GLN A 587 -31.96 2.76 -10.88
CA GLN A 587 -31.71 2.40 -12.27
C GLN A 587 -30.23 2.01 -12.45
N SER A 588 -29.91 1.23 -13.49
CA SER A 588 -28.53 1.08 -13.96
C SER A 588 -28.23 2.11 -15.05
N TYR A 589 -27.00 2.60 -15.06
CA TYR A 589 -26.41 3.39 -16.15
C TYR A 589 -25.14 2.72 -16.71
N PHE A 590 -24.90 1.47 -16.34
CA PHE A 590 -23.91 0.52 -16.89
C PHE A 590 -24.64 -0.73 -17.39
#